data_AF-A0A942NGU3-F1
#
_entry.id   AF-A0A942NGU3-F1
#
_cell.length_a   1.000
_cell.length_b   1.000
_cell.length_c   1.000
_cell.angle_alpha   90.00
_cell.angle_beta   90.00
_cell.angle_gamma   90.00
#
_symmetry.space_group_name_H-M   'P 1'
#
loop_
_entity.id
_entity.type
_entity.pdbx_description
1 polymer ?
#
loop_
_entity_poly.entity_id
_entity_poly.type
_entity_poly.pdbx_seq_one_letter_code
_entity_poly.pdbx_strand_id
1 'polypeptide(L)'
;MKKSILTTIAILSSSIIFSQINILTKDTTKPVQVVETACGQCQLGLPGKSCDLAVRINGKAYFVTGTSIDDHGDAHANDGFCNKIRKAEVQGEIKDEKFLVSYFKLIQEKKADK
;
A
#
# COMPACT_ATOMS: atom_id res chain seq x y z
N MET A 1 3.79 46.74 -50.10
CA MET A 1 4.87 46.21 -49.23
C MET A 1 4.66 46.83 -47.85
N LYS A 2 4.50 46.17 -46.70
CA LYS A 2 4.43 44.77 -46.26
C LYS A 2 3.36 44.74 -45.14
N LYS A 3 2.51 43.72 -45.11
CA LYS A 3 1.59 43.45 -44.00
C LYS A 3 2.40 42.74 -42.92
N SER A 4 2.44 43.26 -41.70
CA SER A 4 2.97 42.55 -40.54
C SER A 4 1.83 42.36 -39.55
N ILE A 5 1.19 41.21 -39.62
CA ILE A 5 0.26 40.71 -38.61
C ILE A 5 1.13 40.15 -37.49
N LEU A 6 1.15 40.85 -36.36
CA LEU A 6 1.80 40.38 -35.13
C LEU A 6 0.76 39.59 -34.32
N THR A 7 0.69 38.28 -34.56
CA THR A 7 -0.14 37.37 -33.76
C THR A 7 0.57 37.02 -32.47
N THR A 8 -0.05 37.37 -31.35
CA THR A 8 0.27 36.96 -29.98
C THR A 8 0.03 35.45 -29.81
N ILE A 9 0.96 34.74 -29.18
CA ILE A 9 0.75 33.37 -28.69
C ILE A 9 1.02 33.37 -27.19
N ALA A 10 -0.06 33.39 -26.40
CA ALA A 10 -0.04 33.12 -24.98
C ALA A 10 0.00 31.60 -24.77
N ILE A 11 1.14 31.08 -24.31
CA ILE A 11 1.32 29.65 -24.01
C ILE A 11 0.78 29.41 -22.59
N LEU A 12 -0.50 29.04 -22.49
CA LEU A 12 -1.11 28.48 -21.28
C LEU A 12 -0.65 27.03 -21.12
N SER A 13 0.44 26.79 -20.38
CA SER A 13 0.87 25.45 -20.01
C SER A 13 -0.05 24.89 -18.90
N SER A 14 -1.12 24.21 -19.28
CA SER A 14 -1.86 23.34 -18.35
C SER A 14 -1.05 22.09 -18.04
N SER A 15 -0.48 22.04 -16.83
CA SER A 15 0.13 20.83 -16.29
C SER A 15 -0.98 19.86 -15.87
N ILE A 16 -1.26 18.84 -16.69
CA ILE A 16 -2.13 17.73 -16.28
C ILE A 16 -1.36 16.92 -15.25
N ILE A 17 -1.69 17.11 -13.96
CA ILE A 17 -1.19 16.25 -12.88
C ILE A 17 -1.94 14.92 -13.02
N PHE A 18 -1.32 13.95 -13.68
CA PHE A 18 -1.76 12.56 -13.63
C PHE A 18 -1.51 12.05 -12.21
N SER A 19 -2.52 12.11 -11.34
CA SER A 19 -2.50 11.37 -10.07
C SER A 19 -2.54 9.87 -10.39
N GLN A 20 -1.47 9.15 -10.08
CA GLN A 20 -1.39 7.70 -10.30
C GLN A 20 -2.29 7.00 -9.28
N ILE A 21 -3.49 6.60 -9.71
CA ILE A 21 -4.38 5.75 -8.91
C ILE A 21 -3.75 4.35 -8.87
N ASN A 22 -3.17 3.97 -7.74
CA ASN A 22 -2.70 2.60 -7.51
C ASN A 22 -3.91 1.70 -7.27
N ILE A 23 -4.40 1.04 -8.32
CA ILE A 23 -5.47 0.04 -8.19
C ILE A 23 -4.83 -1.28 -7.73
N LEU A 24 -5.09 -1.66 -6.48
CA LEU A 24 -4.63 -2.93 -5.93
C LEU A 24 -5.44 -4.09 -6.51
N THR A 25 -4.97 -4.66 -7.61
CA THR A 25 -5.62 -5.76 -8.32
C THR A 25 -4.70 -6.96 -8.37
N LYS A 26 -5.30 -8.15 -8.22
CA LYS A 26 -4.57 -9.40 -8.32
C LYS A 26 -4.10 -9.60 -9.76
N ASP A 27 -2.79 -9.65 -9.95
CA ASP A 27 -2.18 -10.05 -11.22
C ASP A 27 -2.21 -11.58 -11.30
N THR A 28 -3.01 -12.10 -12.22
CA THR A 28 -3.19 -13.56 -12.42
C THR A 28 -1.94 -14.25 -12.97
N THR A 29 -0.98 -13.49 -13.51
CA THR A 29 0.27 -14.02 -14.07
C THR A 29 1.41 -14.08 -13.05
N LYS A 30 1.24 -13.44 -11.88
CA LYS A 30 2.23 -13.42 -10.80
C LYS A 30 1.82 -14.35 -9.66
N PRO A 31 2.80 -14.98 -8.97
CA PRO A 31 2.49 -15.77 -7.78
C PRO A 31 1.91 -14.89 -6.68
N VAL A 32 1.05 -15.46 -5.86
CA VAL A 32 0.57 -14.85 -4.61
C VAL A 32 1.35 -15.47 -3.46
N GLN A 33 1.89 -14.64 -2.57
CA GLN A 33 2.54 -15.10 -1.35
C GLN A 33 1.62 -14.89 -0.15
N VAL A 34 1.63 -15.84 0.79
CA VAL A 34 0.96 -15.69 2.08
C VAL A 34 1.99 -15.26 3.11
N VAL A 35 1.77 -14.11 3.73
CA VAL A 35 2.71 -13.49 4.68
C VAL A 35 2.02 -13.14 5.99
N GLU A 36 2.82 -13.01 7.05
CA GLU A 36 2.35 -12.33 8.26
C GLU A 36 2.21 -10.83 7.98
N THR A 37 1.15 -10.22 8.53
CA THR A 37 0.86 -8.79 8.41
C THR A 37 0.32 -8.26 9.74
N ALA A 38 0.75 -7.06 10.13
CA ALA A 38 0.36 -6.40 11.37
C ALA A 38 0.78 -4.92 11.36
N CYS A 39 0.59 -4.22 12.48
CA CYS A 39 1.24 -2.94 12.72
C CYS A 39 2.76 -3.16 12.86
N GLY A 40 3.54 -2.43 12.06
CA GLY A 40 4.99 -2.51 12.03
C GLY A 40 5.62 -2.19 13.38
N GLN A 41 5.15 -1.12 14.01
CA GLN A 41 5.68 -0.62 15.27
C GLN A 41 5.22 -1.47 16.47
N CYS A 42 3.92 -1.79 16.54
CA CYS A 42 3.36 -2.48 17.70
C CYS A 42 3.70 -3.99 17.72
N GLN A 43 3.73 -4.64 16.56
CA GLN A 43 3.75 -6.11 16.48
C GLN A 43 4.99 -6.67 15.78
N LEU A 44 5.61 -5.93 14.85
CA LEU A 44 6.75 -6.42 14.05
C LEU A 44 8.10 -5.80 14.39
N GLY A 45 8.17 -4.91 15.38
CA GLY A 45 9.41 -4.33 15.89
C GLY A 45 10.09 -3.33 14.95
N LEU A 46 9.35 -2.74 14.01
CA LEU A 46 9.87 -1.65 13.17
C LEU A 46 9.93 -0.34 13.97
N PRO A 47 10.92 0.53 13.71
CA PRO A 47 11.06 1.78 14.44
C PRO A 47 9.92 2.76 14.10
N GLY A 48 9.54 3.59 15.08
CA GLY A 48 8.52 4.63 14.91
C GLY A 48 7.56 4.69 16.09
N LYS A 49 6.56 5.58 15.99
CA LYS A 49 5.49 5.75 16.99
C LYS A 49 4.09 5.85 16.36
N SER A 50 4.00 5.57 15.06
CA SER A 50 2.75 5.51 14.27
C SER A 50 2.16 4.09 14.29
N CYS A 51 1.02 3.91 13.61
CA CYS A 51 0.37 2.62 13.41
C CYS A 51 0.40 2.26 11.91
N ASP A 52 1.57 1.89 11.40
CA ASP A 52 1.74 1.64 9.96
C ASP A 52 1.61 0.16 9.64
N LEU A 53 0.93 -0.15 8.53
CA LEU A 53 0.82 -1.52 8.04
C LEU A 53 2.20 -2.05 7.64
N ALA A 54 2.51 -3.27 8.03
CA ALA A 54 3.75 -3.94 7.69
C ALA A 54 3.53 -5.42 7.43
N VAL A 55 4.38 -6.00 6.58
CA VAL A 55 4.40 -7.43 6.26
C VAL A 55 5.75 -8.05 6.64
N ARG A 56 5.76 -9.33 6.99
CA ARG A 56 7.00 -10.11 7.19
C ARG A 56 7.24 -11.03 6.00
N ILE A 57 8.33 -10.79 5.27
CA ILE A 57 8.74 -11.56 4.09
C ILE A 57 10.11 -12.16 4.40
N ASN A 58 10.22 -13.49 4.31
CA ASN A 58 11.45 -14.23 4.62
C ASN A 58 12.08 -13.84 5.98
N GLY A 59 11.24 -13.65 7.00
CA GLY A 59 11.67 -13.28 8.35
C GLY A 59 11.98 -11.79 8.58
N LYS A 60 12.11 -10.97 7.53
CA LYS A 60 12.30 -9.51 7.66
C LYS A 60 10.97 -8.76 7.53
N ALA A 61 10.74 -7.79 8.40
CA ALA A 61 9.56 -6.92 8.35
C ALA A 61 9.80 -5.70 7.45
N TYR A 62 8.77 -5.29 6.72
CA TYR A 62 8.79 -4.14 5.83
C TYR A 62 7.51 -3.33 5.99
N PHE A 63 7.61 -2.01 6.05
CA PHE A 63 6.43 -1.15 5.94
C PHE A 63 5.81 -1.29 4.55
N VAL A 64 4.47 -1.34 4.51
CA VAL A 64 3.71 -1.43 3.28
C VAL A 64 3.47 -0.03 2.71
N THR A 65 3.66 0.11 1.40
CA THR A 65 3.29 1.31 0.65
C THR A 65 2.24 0.93 -0.39
N GLY A 66 1.13 1.66 -0.45
CA GLY A 66 0.05 1.47 -1.41
C GLY A 66 -1.32 1.22 -0.78
N THR A 67 -1.38 0.90 0.51
CA THR A 67 -2.60 0.81 1.32
C THR A 67 -2.26 1.14 2.78
N SER A 68 -3.23 1.71 3.49
CA SER A 68 -3.13 2.04 4.91
C SER A 68 -3.57 0.86 5.79
N ILE A 69 -3.21 0.92 7.08
CA ILE A 69 -3.63 -0.10 8.06
C ILE A 69 -5.16 -0.14 8.21
N ASP A 70 -5.82 1.02 8.11
CA ASP A 70 -7.25 1.20 8.34
C ASP A 70 -8.09 0.89 7.09
N ASP A 71 -7.47 0.79 5.90
CA ASP A 71 -8.12 0.31 4.67
C ASP A 71 -8.61 -1.15 4.79
N HIS A 72 -8.20 -1.82 5.86
CA HIS A 72 -8.42 -3.25 6.09
C HIS A 72 -9.20 -3.52 7.39
N GLY A 73 -9.78 -2.47 7.99
CA GLY A 73 -10.53 -2.53 9.25
C GLY A 73 -9.88 -1.69 10.35
N ASP A 74 -10.58 -1.52 11.48
CA ASP A 74 -10.05 -0.76 12.63
C ASP A 74 -8.79 -1.41 13.19
N ALA A 75 -7.65 -0.71 13.06
CA ALA A 75 -6.36 -1.19 13.53
C ALA A 75 -6.33 -1.49 15.05
N HIS A 76 -7.20 -0.85 15.84
CA HIS A 76 -7.26 -0.97 17.29
C HIS A 76 -8.34 -1.91 17.81
N ALA A 77 -9.12 -2.55 16.92
CA ALA A 77 -10.03 -3.61 17.31
C ALA A 77 -9.27 -4.80 17.93
N ASN A 78 -9.97 -5.69 18.63
CA ASN A 78 -9.34 -6.87 19.26
C ASN A 78 -8.61 -7.78 18.25
N ASP A 79 -9.08 -7.84 17.01
CA ASP A 79 -8.43 -8.51 15.87
C ASP A 79 -7.78 -7.52 14.90
N GLY A 80 -7.67 -6.25 15.29
CA GLY A 80 -6.99 -5.18 14.56
C GLY A 80 -5.47 -5.38 14.56
N PHE A 81 -4.82 -4.79 13.56
CA PHE A 81 -3.40 -5.00 13.31
C PHE A 81 -2.46 -4.46 14.40
N CYS A 82 -2.90 -3.49 15.23
CA CYS A 82 -2.12 -3.04 16.39
C CYS A 82 -2.12 -4.07 17.52
N ASN A 83 -3.09 -4.98 17.56
CA ASN A 83 -3.28 -5.94 18.63
C ASN A 83 -2.93 -7.38 18.23
N LYS A 84 -2.87 -7.69 16.93
CA LYS A 84 -2.68 -9.06 16.44
C LYS A 84 -1.86 -9.15 15.17
N ILE A 85 -0.96 -10.14 15.11
CA ILE A 85 -0.33 -10.59 13.87
C ILE A 85 -1.31 -11.51 13.13
N ARG A 86 -1.63 -11.15 11.88
CA ARG A 86 -2.56 -11.89 11.01
C ARG A 86 -1.84 -12.35 9.76
N LYS A 87 -2.56 -13.02 8.85
CA LYS A 87 -2.04 -13.45 7.54
C LYS A 87 -2.75 -12.76 6.40
N ALA A 88 -2.02 -12.40 5.36
CA ALA A 88 -2.57 -11.86 4.12
C ALA A 88 -1.96 -12.54 2.89
N GLU A 89 -2.77 -12.66 1.85
CA GLU A 89 -2.29 -12.88 0.49
C GLU A 89 -1.79 -11.54 -0.07
N VAL A 90 -0.56 -11.49 -0.57
CA VAL A 90 0.01 -10.27 -1.16
C VAL A 90 0.71 -10.53 -2.48
N GLN A 91 0.79 -9.47 -3.30
CA GLN A 91 1.73 -9.33 -4.41
C GLN A 91 2.35 -7.93 -4.32
N GLY A 92 3.59 -7.81 -4.76
CA GLY A 92 4.32 -6.55 -4.71
C GLY A 92 5.81 -6.78 -4.84
N GLU A 93 6.56 -5.71 -4.64
CA GLU A 93 8.02 -5.72 -4.70
C GLU A 93 8.62 -4.99 -3.50
N ILE A 94 9.82 -5.39 -3.11
CA ILE A 94 10.59 -4.67 -2.10
C ILE A 94 11.44 -3.63 -2.83
N LYS A 95 11.22 -2.35 -2.52
CA LYS A 95 11.99 -1.23 -3.06
C LYS A 95 12.28 -0.24 -1.93
N ASP A 96 13.54 0.20 -1.83
CA ASP A 96 13.98 1.16 -0.82
C ASP A 96 13.56 0.78 0.62
N GLU A 97 13.74 -0.50 0.97
CA GLU A 97 13.36 -1.09 2.27
C GLU A 97 11.86 -1.04 2.62
N LYS A 98 11.01 -0.80 1.63
CA LYS A 98 9.55 -0.87 1.78
C LYS A 98 8.97 -1.91 0.84
N PHE A 99 7.83 -2.48 1.23
CA PHE A 99 7.06 -3.36 0.37
C PHE A 99 6.02 -2.54 -0.38
N LEU A 100 6.22 -2.34 -1.68
CA LEU A 100 5.27 -1.68 -2.57
C LEU A 100 4.24 -2.72 -2.99
N VAL A 101 3.04 -2.62 -2.40
CA VAL A 101 1.99 -3.61 -2.60
C VAL A 101 1.25 -3.33 -3.90
N SER A 102 1.03 -4.37 -4.71
CA SER A 102 0.18 -4.34 -5.91
C SER A 102 -1.12 -5.12 -5.71
N TYR A 103 -1.15 -6.03 -4.73
CA TYR A 103 -2.33 -6.77 -4.31
C TYR A 103 -2.25 -7.07 -2.82
N PHE A 104 -3.34 -6.86 -2.10
CA PHE A 104 -3.45 -7.20 -0.68
C PHE A 104 -4.84 -7.78 -0.41
N LYS A 105 -4.87 -8.94 0.25
CA LYS A 105 -6.11 -9.53 0.75
C LYS A 105 -5.88 -10.17 2.11
N LEU A 106 -6.53 -9.62 3.12
CA LEU A 106 -6.52 -10.16 4.47
C LEU A 106 -7.22 -11.52 4.49
N ILE A 107 -6.55 -12.54 5.05
CA ILE A 107 -7.13 -13.87 5.24
C ILE A 107 -7.98 -13.81 6.50
N GLN A 108 -9.27 -14.17 6.37
CA GLN A 108 -10.16 -14.26 7.52
C GLN A 108 -9.79 -15.47 8.36
N GLU A 109 -9.59 -15.25 9.67
CA GLU A 109 -9.49 -16.36 10.60
C GLU A 109 -10.90 -16.91 10.84
N LYS A 110 -11.07 -18.23 10.77
CA LYS A 110 -12.33 -18.86 11.17
C LYS A 110 -12.54 -18.52 12.65
N LYS A 111 -13.64 -17.85 12.98
CA LYS A 111 -14.09 -17.79 14.37
C LYS A 111 -14.30 -19.23 14.82
N ALA A 112 -13.62 -19.64 15.88
CA ALA A 112 -14.02 -20.85 16.58
C ALA A 112 -15.41 -20.57 17.12
N ASP A 113 -16.40 -21.32 16.62
CA ASP A 113 -17.75 -21.29 17.18
C ASP A 113 -17.62 -21.58 18.67
N LYS A 114 -17.99 -20.60 19.49
CA LYS A 114 -17.92 -20.68 20.94
C LYS A 114 -19.16 -21.39 21.48
#